data_AF-A0A4U1HK79-F1
#
_entry.id   AF-A0A4U1HK79-F1
#
_cell.length_a   1.000
_cell.length_b   1.000
_cell.length_c   1.000
_cell.angle_alpha   90.00
_cell.angle_beta   90.00
_cell.angle_gamma   90.00
#
_symmetry.space_group_name_H-M   'P 1'
#
loop_
_entity.id
_entity.type
_entity.pdbx_description
1 polymer ?
#
loop_
_entity_poly.entity_id
_entity_poly.type
_entity_poly.pdbx_seq_one_letter_code
_entity_poly.pdbx_strand_id
1 'polypeptide(L)'
;MNIAGAGSIASIRSGQLRRSLRTVEQSSTIEKEVSHHNGDFLPLMPYFDLTRLQELVSKDCWDFLNEVDGRSWFGRAWKLMDDLGCTNEDVKAVLLGLTPADFQKTRFDCAVSTLPGHPTVIADQYEIHWDDEKRRRVERPLCGCISLSLKVTVVEDENGDLTGLVTLHSSGS
;
A
#
# COMPACT_ATOMS: atom_id res chain seq x y z
N MET A 1 -12.21 -46.46 -20.27
CA MET A 1 -12.90 -45.17 -20.19
C MET A 1 -11.92 -44.16 -19.61
N ASN A 2 -11.51 -43.19 -20.42
CA ASN A 2 -10.90 -41.93 -19.96
C ASN A 2 -11.96 -41.13 -19.20
N ILE A 3 -11.60 -40.46 -18.09
CA ILE A 3 -11.47 -38.99 -18.00
C ILE A 3 -10.47 -38.63 -16.87
N ALA A 4 -9.53 -37.76 -17.23
CA ALA A 4 -8.69 -36.86 -16.43
C ALA A 4 -9.41 -36.26 -15.20
N GLY A 5 -8.77 -35.92 -14.08
CA GLY A 5 -7.58 -35.10 -13.93
C GLY A 5 -7.99 -33.75 -13.34
N ALA A 6 -7.73 -33.54 -12.04
CA ALA A 6 -7.75 -32.22 -11.41
C ALA A 6 -6.68 -32.20 -10.31
N GLY A 7 -5.52 -31.66 -10.67
CA GLY A 7 -4.41 -31.44 -9.77
C GLY A 7 -4.77 -30.40 -8.72
N SER A 8 -4.56 -30.76 -7.46
CA SER A 8 -4.52 -29.84 -6.34
C SER A 8 -3.27 -28.95 -6.48
N ILE A 9 -3.46 -27.71 -6.91
CA ILE A 9 -2.43 -26.66 -6.87
C ILE A 9 -2.99 -25.54 -5.99
N ALA A 10 -2.94 -25.74 -4.68
CA ALA A 10 -3.22 -24.69 -3.71
C ALA A 10 -2.61 -25.05 -2.35
N SER A 11 -1.28 -24.99 -2.23
CA SER A 11 -0.64 -25.08 -0.90
C SER A 11 0.81 -24.58 -0.83
N ILE A 12 1.31 -23.80 -1.78
CA ILE A 12 2.70 -23.32 -1.72
C ILE A 12 2.75 -21.91 -2.31
N ARG A 13 2.75 -20.87 -1.45
CA ARG A 13 3.54 -19.63 -1.66
C ARG A 13 3.48 -18.56 -0.54
N SER A 14 3.15 -18.90 0.71
CA SER A 14 3.33 -17.98 1.84
C SER A 14 4.75 -18.04 2.48
N GLY A 15 5.80 -18.39 1.72
CA GLY A 15 7.09 -18.76 2.32
C GLY A 15 8.35 -18.56 1.48
N GLN A 16 8.33 -17.73 0.44
CA GLN A 16 9.49 -17.52 -0.44
C GLN A 16 10.09 -16.11 -0.39
N LEU A 17 10.13 -15.48 0.79
CA LEU A 17 10.97 -14.30 1.06
C LEU A 17 12.30 -14.68 1.73
N ARG A 18 12.89 -15.80 1.30
CA ARG A 18 14.26 -16.19 1.67
C ARG A 18 14.98 -16.80 0.47
N ARG A 19 15.70 -15.96 -0.28
CA ARG A 19 17.01 -16.30 -0.88
C ARG A 19 17.62 -15.12 -1.63
N SER A 20 18.67 -14.58 -1.01
CA SER A 20 19.99 -14.33 -1.60
C SER A 20 20.03 -13.58 -2.93
N LEU A 21 20.23 -12.25 -2.87
CA LEU A 21 20.66 -11.48 -4.03
C LEU A 21 21.93 -10.69 -3.72
N ARG A 22 22.92 -10.96 -4.57
CA ARG A 22 24.25 -10.35 -4.57
C ARG A 22 24.16 -8.99 -5.25
N THR A 23 24.94 -8.08 -4.71
CA THR A 23 25.16 -6.70 -5.09
C THR A 23 25.28 -6.48 -6.60
N VAL A 24 24.52 -5.51 -7.11
CA VAL A 24 24.91 -4.72 -8.29
C VAL A 24 25.05 -3.28 -7.82
N GLU A 25 26.29 -2.84 -7.64
CA GLU A 25 26.62 -1.43 -7.52
C GLU A 25 26.42 -0.76 -8.88
N GLN A 26 25.48 0.18 -8.97
CA GLN A 26 25.58 1.25 -9.95
C GLN A 26 25.26 2.59 -9.29
N SER A 27 26.34 3.33 -9.04
CA SER A 27 26.35 4.76 -8.75
C SER A 27 25.74 5.55 -9.91
N SER A 28 24.79 6.43 -9.60
CA SER A 28 24.77 7.76 -10.22
C SER A 28 24.27 8.78 -9.22
N THR A 29 25.16 9.74 -8.98
CA THR A 29 25.00 10.94 -8.19
C THR A 29 23.81 11.76 -8.69
N ILE A 30 22.82 12.02 -7.84
CA ILE A 30 21.90 13.16 -8.03
C ILE A 30 22.15 14.11 -6.87
N GLU A 31 23.03 15.08 -7.13
CA GLU A 31 23.22 16.25 -6.30
C GLU A 31 22.02 17.19 -6.43
N LYS A 32 21.71 17.82 -5.30
CA LYS A 32 20.74 18.88 -5.03
C LYS A 32 20.48 19.87 -6.17
N GLU A 33 19.21 20.03 -6.51
CA GLU A 33 18.62 21.35 -6.79
C GLU A 33 17.39 21.55 -5.89
N VAL A 34 17.60 22.26 -4.78
CA VAL A 34 16.50 22.89 -4.04
C VAL A 34 16.22 24.21 -4.73
N SER A 35 15.34 24.19 -5.72
CA SER A 35 14.78 25.41 -6.30
C SER A 35 13.66 25.93 -5.40
N HIS A 36 13.93 27.02 -4.68
CA HIS A 36 12.89 27.88 -4.12
C HIS A 36 12.18 28.57 -5.30
N HIS A 37 11.15 27.96 -5.86
CA HIS A 37 10.23 28.62 -6.78
C HIS A 37 8.88 28.88 -6.10
N ASN A 38 8.51 30.16 -6.12
CA ASN A 38 7.24 30.67 -5.65
C ASN A 38 6.10 30.12 -6.51
N GLY A 39 5.12 29.47 -5.87
CA GLY A 39 3.72 29.86 -6.02
C GLY A 39 2.92 29.37 -7.21
N ASP A 40 3.42 28.47 -8.06
CA ASP A 40 2.56 27.75 -8.99
C ASP A 40 2.02 26.50 -8.27
N PHE A 41 0.75 26.57 -7.86
CA PHE A 41 -0.01 25.41 -7.40
C PHE A 41 -0.12 24.43 -8.58
N LEU A 42 0.90 23.60 -8.77
CA LEU A 42 0.75 22.39 -9.54
C LEU A 42 -0.42 21.62 -8.91
N PRO A 43 -1.40 21.14 -9.70
CA PRO A 43 -2.43 20.29 -9.15
C PRO A 43 -1.74 19.16 -8.40
N LEU A 44 -2.15 18.93 -7.15
CA LEU A 44 -1.70 17.80 -6.35
C LEU A 44 -2.08 16.54 -7.13
N MET A 45 -1.14 16.03 -7.91
CA MET A 45 -1.30 14.79 -8.67
C MET A 45 -0.66 13.67 -7.86
N PRO A 46 -1.29 12.48 -7.82
CA PRO A 46 -0.64 11.27 -7.33
C PRO A 46 0.70 11.06 -8.04
N TYR A 47 1.69 10.59 -7.29
CA TYR A 47 2.99 10.20 -7.84
C TYR A 47 2.87 8.94 -8.69
N PHE A 48 1.95 8.04 -8.31
CA PHE A 48 1.68 6.78 -9.01
C PHE A 48 0.34 6.83 -9.73
N ASP A 49 0.25 6.15 -10.88
CA ASP A 49 -1.03 5.93 -11.55
C ASP A 49 -1.93 5.01 -10.70
N LEU A 50 -3.06 5.53 -10.25
CA LEU A 50 -4.04 4.79 -9.47
C LEU A 50 -4.56 3.55 -10.21
N THR A 51 -4.68 3.62 -11.54
CA THR A 51 -5.10 2.48 -12.36
C THR A 51 -4.09 1.34 -12.26
N ARG A 52 -2.79 1.68 -12.34
CA ARG A 52 -1.70 0.71 -12.21
C ARG A 52 -1.68 0.05 -10.84
N LEU A 53 -1.87 0.84 -9.78
CA LEU A 53 -2.00 0.35 -8.41
C LEU A 53 -3.15 -0.66 -8.30
N GLN A 54 -4.33 -0.32 -8.83
CA GLN A 54 -5.51 -1.18 -8.79
C GLN A 54 -5.33 -2.47 -9.60
N GLU A 55 -4.63 -2.42 -10.74
CA GLU A 55 -4.26 -3.62 -11.49
C GLU A 55 -3.40 -4.58 -10.67
N LEU A 56 -2.40 -4.07 -9.96
CA LEU A 56 -1.53 -4.89 -9.11
C LEU A 56 -2.31 -5.53 -7.95
N VAL A 57 -3.18 -4.75 -7.29
CA VAL A 57 -4.06 -5.27 -6.23
C VAL A 57 -5.02 -6.35 -6.78
N SER A 58 -5.56 -6.16 -7.98
CA SER A 58 -6.48 -7.14 -8.61
C SER A 58 -5.83 -8.49 -8.92
N LYS A 59 -4.50 -8.50 -9.11
CA LYS A 59 -3.68 -9.68 -9.39
C LYS A 59 -3.08 -10.31 -8.14
N ASP A 60 -3.47 -9.85 -6.96
CA ASP A 60 -2.87 -10.23 -5.67
C ASP A 60 -1.36 -9.92 -5.60
N CYS A 61 -0.90 -8.91 -6.34
CA CYS A 61 0.46 -8.38 -6.29
C CYS A 61 0.53 -7.20 -5.30
N TRP A 62 0.09 -7.43 -4.06
CA TRP A 62 0.15 -6.41 -3.01
C TRP A 62 0.48 -6.97 -1.62
N ASP A 63 1.07 -6.13 -0.75
CA ASP A 63 1.44 -6.51 0.62
C ASP A 63 1.48 -5.30 1.58
N PHE A 64 1.66 -5.55 2.89
CA PHE A 64 1.91 -4.56 3.94
C PHE A 64 3.42 -4.33 4.12
N LEU A 65 3.96 -3.17 3.70
CA LEU A 65 5.41 -2.92 3.61
C LEU A 65 6.14 -2.59 4.93
N ASN A 66 5.42 -2.64 6.04
CA ASN A 66 5.93 -2.42 7.39
C ASN A 66 5.54 -3.57 8.33
N GLU A 67 5.10 -4.70 7.79
CA GLU A 67 4.76 -5.87 8.58
C GLU A 67 6.02 -6.67 8.92
N VAL A 68 6.60 -6.41 10.09
CA VAL A 68 7.71 -7.21 10.61
C VAL A 68 7.17 -8.28 11.56
N ASP A 69 7.46 -9.54 11.23
CA ASP A 69 7.25 -10.74 12.06
C ASP A 69 5.84 -10.89 12.65
N GLY A 70 4.80 -10.59 11.85
CA GLY A 70 3.40 -10.74 12.24
C GLY A 70 2.95 -9.88 13.41
N ARG A 71 3.79 -8.93 13.87
CA ARG A 71 3.56 -7.94 14.94
C ARG A 71 4.85 -7.14 15.12
N SER A 72 4.94 -5.89 14.67
CA SER A 72 5.69 -4.87 15.43
C SER A 72 5.70 -3.46 14.85
N TRP A 73 5.59 -3.21 13.54
CA TRP A 73 5.62 -1.83 13.00
C TRP A 73 4.28 -1.32 12.45
N PHE A 74 3.38 -2.23 12.09
CA PHE A 74 1.94 -1.94 11.92
C PHE A 74 1.17 -1.98 13.25
N GLY A 75 1.82 -1.93 14.42
CA GLY A 75 1.13 -2.14 15.72
C GLY A 75 -0.12 -1.27 15.94
N ARG A 76 -0.21 -0.08 15.35
CA ARG A 76 -1.44 0.76 15.35
C ARG A 76 -2.38 0.49 14.19
N ALA A 77 -1.86 0.10 13.04
CA ALA A 77 -2.62 -0.10 11.81
C ALA A 77 -3.31 -1.47 11.81
N TRP A 78 -2.60 -2.55 12.15
CA TRP A 78 -3.20 -3.86 12.43
C TRP A 78 -4.16 -3.80 13.61
N LYS A 79 -3.78 -3.11 14.70
CA LYS A 79 -4.70 -2.90 15.83
C LYS A 79 -5.96 -2.14 15.39
N LEU A 80 -5.83 -1.10 14.57
CA LEU A 80 -6.99 -0.40 14.03
C LEU A 80 -7.83 -1.33 13.13
N MET A 81 -7.22 -2.13 12.27
CA MET A 81 -7.96 -3.11 11.46
C MET A 81 -8.67 -4.15 12.34
N ASP A 82 -8.00 -4.69 13.37
CA ASP A 82 -8.58 -5.62 14.34
C ASP A 82 -9.74 -4.97 15.11
N ASP A 83 -9.54 -3.73 15.59
CA ASP A 83 -10.55 -2.96 16.33
C ASP A 83 -11.78 -2.69 15.44
N LEU A 84 -11.57 -2.47 14.13
CA LEU A 84 -12.63 -2.30 13.11
C LEU A 84 -13.20 -3.63 12.59
N GLY A 85 -12.58 -4.77 12.93
CA GLY A 85 -12.89 -6.06 12.34
C GLY A 85 -12.67 -6.14 10.83
N CYS A 86 -11.76 -5.32 10.27
CA CYS A 86 -11.35 -5.33 8.88
C CYS A 86 -10.48 -6.55 8.56
N THR A 87 -10.81 -7.22 7.46
CA THR A 87 -10.04 -8.33 6.89
C THR A 87 -9.13 -7.84 5.76
N ASN A 88 -8.20 -8.69 5.30
CA ASN A 88 -7.39 -8.39 4.11
C ASN A 88 -8.26 -8.18 2.86
N GLU A 89 -9.40 -8.86 2.75
CA GLU A 89 -10.35 -8.67 1.65
C GLU A 89 -11.04 -7.30 1.73
N ASP A 90 -11.33 -6.80 2.93
CA ASP A 90 -11.86 -5.45 3.11
C ASP A 90 -10.84 -4.39 2.69
N VAL A 91 -9.56 -4.57 3.07
CA VAL A 91 -8.47 -3.68 2.63
C VAL A 91 -8.31 -3.73 1.12
N LYS A 92 -8.32 -4.93 0.52
CA LYS A 92 -8.28 -5.11 -0.94
C LYS A 92 -9.44 -4.38 -1.62
N ALA A 93 -10.66 -4.52 -1.10
CA ALA A 93 -11.84 -3.83 -1.63
C ALA A 93 -11.72 -2.30 -1.50
N VAL A 94 -11.14 -1.79 -0.41
CA VAL A 94 -10.84 -0.35 -0.24
C VAL A 94 -9.84 0.12 -1.29
N LEU A 95 -8.72 -0.59 -1.49
CA LEU A 95 -7.69 -0.24 -2.46
C LEU A 95 -8.23 -0.25 -3.91
N LEU A 96 -9.01 -1.28 -4.27
CA LEU A 96 -9.69 -1.36 -5.56
C LEU A 96 -10.76 -0.28 -5.75
N GLY A 97 -11.34 0.22 -4.65
CA GLY A 97 -12.36 1.26 -4.68
C GLY A 97 -11.81 2.69 -4.74
N LEU A 98 -10.52 2.91 -4.46
CA LEU A 98 -9.93 4.25 -4.44
C LEU A 98 -10.23 5.03 -5.73
N THR A 99 -10.42 6.34 -5.57
CA THR A 99 -10.70 7.28 -6.66
C THR A 99 -9.73 8.46 -6.58
N PRO A 100 -9.56 9.24 -7.66
CA PRO A 100 -8.74 10.45 -7.61
C PRO A 100 -9.20 11.46 -6.55
N ALA A 101 -10.48 11.46 -6.17
CA ALA A 101 -11.01 12.35 -5.15
C ALA A 101 -10.56 12.00 -3.72
N ASP A 102 -10.13 10.76 -3.49
CA ASP A 102 -9.61 10.32 -2.19
C ASP A 102 -8.15 10.76 -1.98
N PHE A 103 -7.46 11.20 -3.04
CA PHE A 103 -6.06 11.59 -2.96
C PHE A 103 -5.87 12.87 -2.14
N GLN A 104 -4.92 12.83 -1.20
CA GLN A 104 -4.56 14.00 -0.39
C GLN A 104 -3.22 14.60 -0.79
N LYS A 105 -2.15 13.78 -0.82
CA LYS A 105 -0.78 14.24 -1.04
C LYS A 105 0.19 13.08 -1.24
N THR A 106 1.32 13.36 -1.88
CA THR A 106 2.49 12.46 -1.91
C THR A 106 3.39 12.69 -0.70
N ARG A 107 3.98 11.60 -0.19
CA ARG A 107 4.94 11.58 0.92
C ARG A 107 6.25 10.95 0.42
N PHE A 108 7.32 11.72 0.38
CA PHE A 108 8.58 11.32 -0.25
C PHE A 108 9.52 10.45 0.60
N ASP A 109 9.24 10.31 1.89
CA ASP A 109 10.16 9.67 2.84
C ASP A 109 9.37 8.81 3.85
N CYS A 110 8.59 7.87 3.33
CA CYS A 110 7.88 6.92 4.18
C CYS A 110 8.80 5.77 4.55
N ALA A 111 9.11 5.65 5.84
CA ALA A 111 9.88 4.52 6.35
C ALA A 111 9.18 3.18 6.03
N VAL A 112 9.96 2.23 5.53
CA VAL A 112 9.57 0.85 5.26
C VAL A 112 10.61 -0.09 5.85
N SER A 113 10.15 -1.22 6.40
CA SER A 113 11.00 -2.15 7.15
C SER A 113 11.13 -3.52 6.50
N THR A 114 10.20 -3.87 5.60
CA THR A 114 10.16 -5.20 4.96
C THR A 114 10.87 -5.24 3.61
N LEU A 115 11.32 -4.10 3.08
CA LEU A 115 11.99 -3.98 1.78
C LEU A 115 13.50 -3.82 1.96
N PRO A 116 14.31 -4.88 1.73
CA PRO A 116 15.76 -4.78 1.83
C PRO A 116 16.32 -3.76 0.84
N GLY A 117 17.27 -2.92 1.29
CA GLY A 117 17.91 -1.90 0.44
C GLY A 117 17.09 -0.63 0.23
N HIS A 118 15.79 -0.65 0.56
CA HIS A 118 14.90 0.49 0.45
C HIS A 118 14.34 0.83 1.84
N PRO A 119 15.08 1.56 2.70
CA PRO A 119 14.62 1.91 4.05
C PRO A 119 13.48 2.93 4.03
N THR A 120 13.31 3.65 2.91
CA THR A 120 12.23 4.60 2.70
C THR A 120 11.71 4.53 1.28
N VAL A 121 10.44 4.90 1.09
CA VAL A 121 9.74 4.94 -0.20
C VAL A 121 8.93 6.21 -0.35
N ILE A 122 8.67 6.57 -1.60
CA ILE A 122 7.64 7.55 -1.96
C ILE A 122 6.28 6.86 -1.88
N ALA A 123 5.29 7.48 -1.25
CA ALA A 123 3.94 6.93 -1.14
C ALA A 123 2.87 8.01 -1.33
N ASP A 124 1.81 7.67 -2.05
CA ASP A 124 0.62 8.50 -2.16
C ASP A 124 -0.31 8.26 -0.98
N GLN A 125 -0.77 9.35 -0.36
CA GLN A 125 -1.69 9.32 0.76
C GLN A 125 -3.12 9.56 0.26
N TYR A 126 -4.02 8.64 0.60
CA TYR A 126 -5.45 8.71 0.35
C TYR A 126 -6.21 8.79 1.68
N GLU A 127 -7.33 9.50 1.69
CA GLU A 127 -8.28 9.48 2.80
C GLU A 127 -9.62 8.91 2.35
N ILE A 128 -10.12 7.93 3.09
CA ILE A 128 -11.44 7.34 2.90
C ILE A 128 -12.24 7.39 4.20
N HIS A 129 -13.55 7.28 4.10
CA HIS A 129 -14.43 7.24 5.26
C HIS A 129 -14.99 5.83 5.44
N TRP A 130 -14.84 5.28 6.63
CA TRP A 130 -15.28 3.95 7.01
C TRP A 130 -16.50 4.03 7.93
N ASP A 131 -17.61 3.42 7.53
CA ASP A 131 -18.78 3.19 8.37
C ASP A 131 -18.53 1.91 9.17
N ASP A 132 -18.18 2.07 10.45
CA ASP A 132 -17.80 0.96 11.34
C ASP A 132 -18.98 0.00 11.59
N GLU A 133 -20.20 0.53 11.74
CA GLU A 133 -21.41 -0.27 11.96
C GLU A 133 -21.72 -1.14 10.74
N LYS A 134 -21.63 -0.56 9.54
CA LYS A 134 -21.90 -1.27 8.28
C LYS A 134 -20.69 -1.99 7.69
N ARG A 135 -19.51 -1.85 8.32
CA ARG A 135 -18.22 -2.40 7.88
C ARG A 135 -17.95 -2.16 6.41
N ARG A 136 -18.05 -0.91 5.98
CA ARG A 136 -17.83 -0.55 4.58
C ARG A 136 -17.33 0.87 4.41
N ARG A 137 -16.64 1.11 3.29
CA ARG A 137 -16.37 2.46 2.82
C ARG A 137 -17.67 3.19 2.46
N VAL A 138 -17.71 4.48 2.76
CA VAL A 138 -18.75 5.42 2.33
C VAL A 138 -18.13 6.61 1.59
N GLU A 139 -18.86 7.18 0.64
CA GLU A 139 -18.37 8.27 -0.21
C GLU A 139 -18.24 9.62 0.52
N ARG A 140 -19.00 9.81 1.60
CA ARG A 140 -19.04 11.06 2.36
C ARG A 140 -18.94 10.78 3.85
N PRO A 141 -18.32 11.66 4.63
CA PRO A 141 -18.27 11.51 6.08
C PRO A 141 -19.69 11.63 6.64
N LEU A 142 -20.13 10.62 7.38
CA LEU A 142 -21.39 10.61 8.12
C LEU A 142 -21.09 10.52 9.63
N CYS A 143 -22.08 10.81 10.46
CA CYS A 143 -21.96 10.59 11.89
C CYS A 143 -21.66 9.11 12.16
N GLY A 144 -20.65 8.83 12.99
CA GLY A 144 -20.18 7.46 13.28
C GLY A 144 -19.16 6.92 12.27
N CYS A 145 -18.82 7.66 11.21
CA CYS A 145 -17.74 7.26 10.32
C CYS A 145 -16.36 7.60 10.90
N ILE A 146 -15.39 6.74 10.58
CA ILE A 146 -13.99 6.92 10.91
C ILE A 146 -13.24 7.28 9.63
N SER A 147 -12.55 8.42 9.61
CA SER A 147 -11.64 8.72 8.50
C SER A 147 -10.39 7.85 8.62
N LEU A 148 -10.03 7.17 7.54
CA LEU A 148 -8.83 6.35 7.43
C LEU A 148 -7.88 6.99 6.42
N SER A 149 -6.64 7.17 6.84
CA SER A 149 -5.52 7.65 6.04
C SER A 149 -4.66 6.45 5.63
N LEU A 150 -4.59 6.21 4.32
CA LEU A 150 -3.85 5.12 3.69
C LEU A 150 -2.67 5.69 2.95
N LYS A 151 -1.47 5.15 3.15
CA LYS A 151 -0.30 5.46 2.32
C LYS A 151 0.03 4.26 1.47
N VAL A 152 -0.03 4.42 0.16
CA VAL A 152 0.19 3.35 -0.81
C VAL A 152 1.34 3.71 -1.74
N THR A 153 2.14 2.73 -2.13
CA THR A 153 3.27 2.90 -3.04
C THR A 153 3.28 1.78 -4.07
N VAL A 154 3.98 2.01 -5.18
CA VAL A 154 4.40 0.95 -6.11
C VAL A 154 5.90 0.82 -5.99
N VAL A 155 6.37 -0.41 -5.78
CA VAL A 155 7.79 -0.76 -5.66
C VAL A 155 8.12 -1.69 -6.80
N GLU A 156 9.19 -1.38 -7.52
CA GLU A 156 9.71 -2.22 -8.59
C GLU A 156 10.96 -2.91 -8.06
N ASP A 157 10.97 -4.25 -8.10
CA ASP A 157 12.16 -5.05 -7.82
C ASP A 157 12.50 -5.97 -9.01
N GLU A 158 13.54 -6.77 -8.85
CA GLU A 158 13.99 -7.72 -9.87
C GLU A 158 13.00 -8.86 -10.18
N ASN A 159 11.96 -9.03 -9.35
CA ASN A 159 10.86 -9.98 -9.55
C ASN A 159 9.62 -9.32 -10.19
N GLY A 160 9.66 -8.00 -10.40
CA GLY A 160 8.60 -7.20 -11.03
C GLY A 160 7.94 -6.20 -10.08
N ASP A 161 6.85 -5.60 -10.55
CA ASP A 161 6.14 -4.57 -9.79
C ASP A 161 5.30 -5.18 -8.66
N LEU A 162 5.42 -4.59 -7.47
CA LEU A 162 4.61 -4.87 -6.30
C LEU A 162 3.92 -3.57 -5.86
N THR A 163 2.64 -3.63 -5.50
CA THR A 163 2.00 -2.52 -4.76
C THR A 163 2.09 -2.77 -3.26
N GLY A 164 2.32 -1.72 -2.47
CA GLY A 164 2.46 -1.87 -1.04
C GLY A 164 1.64 -0.87 -0.25
N LEU A 165 0.88 -1.35 0.73
CA LEU A 165 0.32 -0.49 1.77
C LEU A 165 1.43 -0.20 2.79
N VAL A 166 1.87 1.05 2.85
CA VAL A 166 2.97 1.48 3.73
C VAL A 166 2.48 1.74 5.15
N THR A 167 1.32 2.39 5.30
CA THR A 167 0.66 2.63 6.59
C THR A 167 -0.84 2.80 6.43
N LEU A 168 -1.62 2.41 7.45
CA LEU A 168 -3.05 2.71 7.60
C LEU A 168 -3.32 3.25 9.02
N HIS A 169 -3.99 4.38 9.17
CA HIS A 169 -4.30 4.97 10.48
C HIS A 169 -5.56 5.81 10.42
N SER A 170 -6.22 6.00 11.57
CA SER A 170 -7.33 6.94 11.67
C SER A 170 -6.83 8.37 11.52
N SER A 171 -7.49 9.18 10.70
CA SER A 171 -7.27 10.62 10.62
C SER A 171 -7.84 11.29 11.88
N GLY A 172 -7.06 12.12 12.57
CA GLY A 172 -7.58 12.98 13.66
C GLY A 172 -7.28 12.55 15.10
N SER A 173 -6.34 11.63 15.32
CA SER A 173 -5.77 11.33 16.64
C SER A 173 -4.54 12.15 16.96
#